data_AF-R7MCK7-F1
#
_entry.id   AF-R7MCK7-F1
#
_cell.length_a   1.000
_cell.length_b   1.000
_cell.length_c   1.000
_cell.angle_alpha   90.00
_cell.angle_beta   90.00
_cell.angle_gamma   90.00
#
_symmetry.space_group_name_H-M   'P 1'
#
loop_
_entity.id
_entity.type
_entity.pdbx_description
1 polymer ?
#
loop_
_entity_poly.entity_id
_entity_poly.type
_entity_poly.pdbx_seq_one_letter_code
_entity_poly.pdbx_strand_id
1 'polypeptide(L)'
;MKKSTAVTLGLLIALVAGMSCVFAAEFTKFSSKFIKNFKDCDAYEESIVSEYEGKQFTTNRKIIGWRNSFCKYQETIKSPDDEYQLNCSFSNLQVDELYESMKDRAKEPQKYDLDIFSEQTDKKGQTKYVVVGSQTIKGNKAYITWAKYQNNPYFCKPQKIK
;
A
#
# COMPACT_ATOMS: atom_id res chain seq x y z
N MET A 1 -5.99 -9.09 47.56
CA MET A 1 -6.31 -8.99 46.11
C MET A 1 -6.01 -7.56 45.65
N LYS A 2 -4.87 -7.33 44.99
CA LYS A 2 -4.49 -5.99 44.49
C LYS A 2 -5.15 -5.77 43.12
N LYS A 3 -6.10 -4.84 43.06
CA LYS A 3 -6.69 -4.33 41.82
C LYS A 3 -5.61 -3.54 41.09
N SER A 4 -5.07 -4.09 40.01
CA SER A 4 -4.19 -3.34 39.12
C SER A 4 -5.08 -2.68 38.06
N THR A 5 -5.36 -1.40 38.29
CA THR A 5 -6.02 -0.51 37.36
C THR A 5 -5.02 -0.23 36.24
N ALA A 6 -5.06 -1.02 35.17
CA ALA A 6 -4.31 -0.73 33.95
C ALA A 6 -4.98 0.48 33.28
N VAL A 7 -4.44 1.66 33.55
CA VAL A 7 -4.75 2.90 32.82
C VAL A 7 -4.39 2.64 31.37
N THR A 8 -5.41 2.32 30.58
CA THR A 8 -5.29 2.15 29.13
C THR A 8 -5.25 3.56 28.58
N LEU A 9 -4.06 4.14 28.51
CA LEU A 9 -3.82 5.43 27.87
C LEU A 9 -4.03 5.20 26.36
N GLY A 10 -5.28 5.27 25.94
CA GLY A 10 -5.69 5.22 24.55
C GLY A 10 -5.19 6.46 23.84
N LEU A 11 -3.93 6.44 23.40
CA LEU A 11 -3.51 7.26 22.27
C LEU A 11 -4.22 6.69 21.03
N LEU A 12 -5.46 7.14 20.83
CA LEU A 12 -6.08 7.21 19.52
C LEU A 12 -5.24 8.17 18.67
N ILE A 13 -4.08 7.72 18.21
CA ILE A 13 -3.44 8.37 17.08
C ILE A 13 -4.38 8.10 15.92
N ALA A 14 -5.13 9.13 15.54
CA ALA A 14 -5.94 9.19 14.34
C ALA A 14 -5.04 9.03 13.11
N LEU A 15 -4.57 7.81 12.85
CA LEU A 15 -4.02 7.38 11.55
C LEU A 15 -5.14 7.06 10.56
N VAL A 16 -6.34 7.62 10.78
CA VAL A 16 -7.41 7.62 9.78
C VAL A 16 -7.04 8.52 8.59
N ALA A 17 -6.13 9.48 8.78
CA ALA A 17 -5.66 10.37 7.71
C ALA A 17 -4.57 9.76 6.79
N GLY A 18 -4.01 8.59 7.13
CA GLY A 18 -2.92 7.97 6.37
C GLY A 18 -3.35 6.93 5.32
N MET A 19 -4.62 6.49 5.36
CA MET A 19 -5.15 5.47 4.44
C MET A 19 -5.95 6.06 3.27
N SER A 20 -5.98 7.39 3.12
CA SER A 20 -6.56 8.04 1.95
C SER A 20 -5.66 8.02 0.70
N CYS A 21 -4.46 7.45 0.78
CA CYS A 21 -3.53 7.41 -0.35
C CYS A 21 -3.85 6.35 -1.42
N VAL A 22 -4.94 5.57 -1.27
CA VAL A 22 -5.37 4.54 -2.24
C VAL A 22 -6.36 5.07 -3.29
N PHE A 23 -6.80 6.34 -3.21
CA PHE A 23 -8.04 6.75 -3.87
C PHE A 23 -7.92 7.51 -5.19
N ALA A 24 -6.73 7.74 -5.74
CA ALA A 24 -6.62 8.60 -6.93
C ALA A 24 -6.97 7.97 -8.29
N ALA A 25 -7.43 6.71 -8.35
CA ALA A 25 -8.04 6.20 -9.58
C ALA A 25 -8.92 4.96 -9.36
N GLU A 26 -10.15 4.98 -9.90
CA GLU A 26 -10.98 3.77 -10.13
C GLU A 26 -10.27 2.74 -11.06
N PHE A 27 -9.12 3.11 -11.63
CA PHE A 27 -8.24 2.30 -12.47
C PHE A 27 -6.78 2.68 -12.23
N THR A 28 -5.97 1.81 -11.60
CA THR A 28 -4.52 2.03 -11.60
C THR A 28 -4.01 1.86 -13.03
N LYS A 29 -3.61 2.95 -13.66
CA LYS A 29 -2.91 2.92 -14.94
C LYS A 29 -1.43 2.69 -14.66
N PHE A 30 -1.02 1.42 -14.60
CA PHE A 30 0.40 1.08 -14.69
C PHE A 30 0.87 1.30 -16.12
N SER A 31 2.02 1.96 -16.30
CA SER A 31 2.57 2.12 -17.64
C SER A 31 3.04 0.77 -18.20
N SER A 32 3.04 0.60 -19.52
CA SER A 32 3.57 -0.60 -20.15
C SER A 32 5.05 -0.84 -19.80
N LYS A 33 5.82 0.24 -19.57
CA LYS A 33 7.20 0.18 -19.10
C LYS A 33 7.28 -0.34 -17.68
N PHE A 34 6.42 0.14 -16.78
CA PHE A 34 6.34 -0.37 -15.41
C PHE A 34 6.04 -1.86 -15.40
N ILE A 35 4.97 -2.29 -16.09
CA ILE A 35 4.55 -3.70 -16.14
C ILE A 35 5.69 -4.59 -16.68
N LYS A 36 6.39 -4.13 -17.72
CA LYS A 36 7.51 -4.86 -18.31
C LYS A 36 8.64 -5.07 -17.31
N ASN A 37 9.08 -4.00 -16.63
CA ASN A 37 10.18 -4.10 -15.67
C ASN A 37 9.75 -4.81 -14.38
N PHE A 38 8.49 -4.67 -13.95
CA PHE A 38 7.99 -5.31 -12.73
C PHE A 38 8.01 -6.83 -12.83
N LYS A 39 7.72 -7.40 -14.01
CA LYS A 39 7.71 -8.85 -14.25
C LYS A 39 8.95 -9.54 -13.70
N ASP A 40 10.12 -9.02 -14.08
CA ASP A 40 11.41 -9.60 -13.73
C ASP A 40 12.03 -8.90 -12.50
N CYS A 41 11.27 -8.00 -11.86
CA CYS A 41 11.72 -7.06 -10.84
C CYS A 41 13.01 -6.31 -11.27
N ASP A 42 13.02 -5.83 -12.51
CA ASP A 42 14.10 -5.00 -13.03
C ASP A 42 14.01 -3.58 -12.46
N ALA A 43 15.17 -3.01 -12.17
CA ALA A 43 15.25 -1.65 -11.65
C ALA A 43 14.60 -0.65 -12.61
N TYR A 44 13.58 0.05 -12.14
CA TYR A 44 12.81 0.99 -12.96
C TYR A 44 12.13 2.01 -12.06
N GLU A 45 11.97 3.23 -12.56
CA GLU A 45 11.31 4.30 -11.85
C GLU A 45 10.38 5.06 -12.79
N GLU A 46 9.19 5.40 -12.30
CA GLU A 46 8.25 6.28 -12.98
C GLU A 46 7.60 7.25 -12.00
N SER A 47 7.19 8.41 -12.49
CA SER A 47 6.39 9.36 -11.73
C SER A 47 5.08 9.61 -12.45
N ILE A 48 3.99 9.54 -11.70
CA ILE A 48 2.64 9.83 -12.18
C ILE A 48 2.03 10.95 -11.34
N VAL A 49 1.19 11.75 -11.97
CA VAL A 49 0.35 12.73 -11.29
C VAL A 49 -1.08 12.25 -11.37
N SER A 50 -1.79 12.35 -10.27
CA SER A 50 -3.19 11.95 -10.14
C SER A 50 -3.95 13.02 -9.37
N GLU A 51 -5.27 13.05 -9.53
CA GLU A 51 -6.15 13.98 -8.82
C GLU A 51 -7.20 13.18 -8.07
N TYR A 52 -7.40 13.51 -6.80
CA TYR A 52 -8.44 12.92 -5.97
C TYR A 52 -9.05 13.99 -5.08
N GLU A 53 -10.39 14.09 -5.08
CA GLU A 53 -11.13 15.09 -4.28
C GLU A 53 -10.61 16.54 -4.48
N GLY A 54 -10.20 16.88 -5.71
CA GLY A 54 -9.64 18.20 -6.04
C GLY A 54 -8.23 18.45 -5.51
N LYS A 55 -7.59 17.46 -4.88
CA LYS A 55 -6.18 17.49 -4.47
C LYS A 55 -5.33 16.76 -5.50
N GLN A 56 -4.17 17.33 -5.82
CA GLN A 56 -3.21 16.72 -6.73
C GLN A 56 -2.20 15.88 -5.94
N PHE A 57 -1.97 14.65 -6.39
CA PHE A 57 -1.04 13.70 -5.81
C PHE A 57 0.04 13.37 -6.83
N THR A 58 1.31 13.50 -6.43
CA THR A 58 2.44 13.00 -7.20
C THR A 58 2.87 11.67 -6.60
N THR A 59 2.87 10.62 -7.41
CA THR A 59 3.31 9.29 -6.99
C THR A 59 4.55 8.90 -7.78
N ASN A 60 5.66 8.69 -7.08
CA ASN A 60 6.89 8.13 -7.63
C ASN A 60 6.93 6.64 -7.29
N ARG A 61 7.01 5.78 -8.30
CA ARG A 61 7.10 4.33 -8.17
C ARG A 61 8.48 3.88 -8.56
N LYS A 62 9.13 3.11 -7.70
CA LYS A 62 10.50 2.64 -7.88
C LYS A 62 10.60 1.15 -7.61
N ILE A 63 10.91 0.38 -8.65
CA ILE A 63 11.37 -1.00 -8.51
C ILE A 63 12.87 -0.94 -8.22
N ILE A 64 13.28 -1.41 -7.04
CA ILE A 64 14.68 -1.41 -6.59
C ILE A 64 15.39 -2.67 -7.13
N GLY A 65 14.65 -3.77 -7.23
CA GLY A 65 15.14 -5.06 -7.71
C GLY A 65 15.18 -6.15 -6.64
N TRP A 66 15.64 -7.34 -7.02
CA TRP A 66 15.74 -8.48 -6.12
C TRP A 66 16.78 -8.25 -5.01
N ARG A 67 16.36 -8.47 -3.75
CA ARG A 67 17.22 -8.51 -2.56
C ARG A 67 16.72 -9.61 -1.63
N ASN A 68 17.60 -10.56 -1.27
CA ASN A 68 17.28 -11.69 -0.38
C ASN A 68 16.00 -12.44 -0.80
N SER A 69 15.85 -12.74 -2.09
CA SER A 69 14.68 -13.42 -2.68
C SER A 69 13.35 -12.65 -2.65
N PHE A 70 13.37 -11.36 -2.31
CA PHE A 70 12.22 -10.47 -2.41
C PHE A 70 12.47 -9.37 -3.44
N CYS A 71 11.46 -9.10 -4.25
CA CYS A 71 11.42 -7.92 -5.10
C CYS A 71 11.18 -6.70 -4.21
N LYS A 72 12.16 -5.80 -4.16
CA LYS A 72 12.07 -4.56 -3.40
C LYS A 72 11.42 -3.49 -4.27
N TYR A 73 10.38 -2.88 -3.73
CA TYR A 73 9.63 -1.81 -4.37
C TYR A 73 9.43 -0.67 -3.39
N GLN A 74 9.49 0.56 -3.88
CA GLN A 74 9.26 1.77 -3.10
C GLN A 74 8.25 2.64 -3.84
N GLU A 75 7.29 3.21 -3.13
CA GLU A 75 6.34 4.19 -3.67
C GLU A 75 6.31 5.41 -2.77
N THR A 76 6.63 6.58 -3.32
CA THR A 76 6.52 7.85 -2.60
C THR A 76 5.28 8.58 -3.11
N ILE A 77 4.33 8.81 -2.23
CA ILE A 77 3.07 9.50 -2.50
C ILE A 77 3.13 10.86 -1.82
N LYS A 78 3.15 11.90 -2.63
CA LYS A 78 3.17 13.29 -2.20
C LYS A 78 1.84 13.95 -2.46
N SER A 79 1.22 14.46 -1.40
CA SER A 79 0.08 15.36 -1.45
C SER A 79 0.54 16.80 -1.12
N PRO A 80 -0.34 17.81 -1.19
CA PRO A 80 0.01 19.16 -0.76
C PRO A 80 0.36 19.24 0.74
N ASP A 81 -0.26 18.38 1.55
CA ASP A 81 -0.23 18.46 3.01
C ASP A 81 0.78 17.48 3.64
N ASP A 82 0.94 16.30 3.03
CA ASP A 82 1.74 15.19 3.56
C ASP A 82 2.55 14.48 2.47
N GLU A 83 3.66 13.85 2.88
CA GLU A 83 4.46 12.95 2.05
C GLU A 83 4.66 11.60 2.74
N TYR A 84 4.27 10.54 2.06
CA TYR A 84 4.37 9.15 2.54
C TYR A 84 5.26 8.33 1.62
N GLN A 85 6.07 7.47 2.20
CA GLN A 85 6.83 6.45 1.50
C GLN A 85 6.34 5.06 1.91
N LEU A 86 6.06 4.21 0.94
CA LEU A 86 5.75 2.81 1.11
C LEU A 86 6.97 2.00 0.71
N ASN A 87 7.47 1.17 1.62
CA ASN A 87 8.56 0.26 1.36
C ASN A 87 8.01 -1.17 1.30
N CYS A 88 7.97 -1.73 0.10
CA CYS A 88 7.38 -3.03 -0.17
C CYS A 88 8.41 -4.13 -0.42
N SER A 89 8.05 -5.34 -0.04
CA SER A 89 8.83 -6.56 -0.30
C SER A 89 7.90 -7.67 -0.77
N PHE A 90 8.03 -8.03 -2.04
CA PHE A 90 7.19 -9.05 -2.67
C PHE A 90 8.00 -10.33 -2.92
N SER A 91 7.46 -11.47 -2.53
CA SER A 91 8.01 -12.78 -2.94
C SER A 91 7.82 -12.99 -4.44
N ASN A 92 8.51 -13.97 -5.01
CA ASN A 92 8.37 -14.32 -6.43
C ASN A 92 6.91 -14.61 -6.82
N LEU A 93 6.19 -15.40 -6.01
CA LEU A 93 4.77 -15.69 -6.23
C LEU A 93 3.90 -14.42 -6.24
N GLN A 94 4.20 -13.46 -5.37
CA GLN A 94 3.46 -12.19 -5.29
C GLN A 94 3.76 -11.29 -6.49
N VAL A 95 5.01 -11.29 -6.98
CA VAL A 95 5.38 -10.58 -8.21
C VAL A 95 4.62 -11.14 -9.40
N ASP A 96 4.56 -12.47 -9.54
CA ASP A 96 3.84 -13.14 -10.63
C ASP A 96 2.34 -12.82 -10.59
N GLU A 97 1.71 -12.90 -9.41
CA GLU A 97 0.28 -12.56 -9.25
C GLU A 97 0.00 -11.10 -9.61
N LEU A 98 0.82 -10.17 -9.10
CA LEU A 98 0.71 -8.74 -9.41
C LEU A 98 0.90 -8.49 -10.90
N TYR A 99 1.92 -9.09 -11.53
CA TYR A 99 2.19 -8.96 -12.96
C TYR A 99 1.03 -9.44 -13.83
N GLU A 100 0.51 -10.64 -13.55
CA GLU A 100 -0.62 -11.18 -14.32
C GLU A 100 -1.89 -10.35 -14.10
N SER A 101 -2.11 -9.81 -12.89
CA SER A 101 -3.22 -8.88 -12.64
C SER A 101 -3.09 -7.58 -13.43
N MET A 102 -1.88 -7.04 -13.60
CA MET A 102 -1.62 -5.82 -14.37
C MET A 102 -1.75 -6.03 -15.88
N LYS A 103 -1.44 -7.24 -16.37
CA LYS A 103 -1.63 -7.64 -17.77
C LYS A 103 -3.09 -7.87 -18.12
N ASP A 104 -3.90 -8.25 -17.14
CA ASP A 104 -5.31 -8.49 -17.34
C ASP A 104 -5.99 -7.22 -17.85
N ARG A 105 -6.49 -7.29 -19.08
CA ARG A 105 -7.19 -6.18 -19.73
C ARG A 105 -8.66 -6.09 -19.31
N ALA A 106 -9.10 -6.92 -18.36
CA ALA A 106 -10.43 -6.85 -17.79
C ALA A 106 -10.71 -5.42 -17.29
N LYS A 107 -11.71 -4.80 -17.91
CA LYS A 107 -12.19 -3.46 -17.56
C LYS A 107 -13.34 -3.51 -16.56
N GLU A 108 -13.84 -4.71 -16.28
CA GLU A 108 -14.97 -4.93 -15.40
C GLU A 108 -14.58 -4.56 -13.97
N PRO A 109 -15.29 -3.59 -13.36
CA PRO A 109 -15.00 -3.20 -12.01
C PRO A 109 -15.44 -4.30 -11.03
N GLN A 110 -14.54 -4.67 -10.14
CA GLN A 110 -14.78 -5.57 -9.03
C GLN A 110 -14.89 -4.76 -7.75
N LYS A 111 -15.71 -5.24 -6.82
CA LYS A 111 -15.74 -4.72 -5.44
C LYS A 111 -14.90 -5.65 -4.56
N TYR A 112 -14.16 -5.07 -3.64
CA TYR A 112 -13.38 -5.81 -2.66
C TYR A 112 -13.37 -5.09 -1.32
N ASP A 113 -13.54 -5.82 -0.23
CA ASP A 113 -13.43 -5.27 1.11
C ASP A 113 -11.96 -5.34 1.54
N LEU A 114 -11.30 -4.18 1.52
CA LEU A 114 -9.91 -4.03 1.87
C LEU A 114 -9.78 -3.90 3.40
N ASP A 115 -8.95 -4.74 4.01
CA ASP A 115 -8.70 -4.69 5.45
C ASP A 115 -8.09 -3.35 5.88
N ILE A 116 -8.55 -2.80 6.99
CA ILE A 116 -7.95 -1.61 7.61
C ILE A 116 -7.03 -2.09 8.73
N PHE A 117 -5.76 -1.72 8.68
CA PHE A 117 -4.78 -2.11 9.69
C PHE A 117 -4.53 -0.99 10.71
N SER A 118 -4.40 -1.38 11.98
CA SER A 118 -3.91 -0.50 13.04
C SER A 118 -2.60 -1.05 13.60
N GLU A 119 -1.66 -0.14 13.85
CA GLU A 119 -0.41 -0.45 14.52
C GLU A 119 -0.64 -0.60 16.03
N GLN A 120 -0.12 -1.69 16.60
CA GLN A 120 -0.14 -1.97 18.03
C GLN A 120 1.25 -2.37 18.50
N THR A 121 1.64 -1.92 19.68
CA THR A 121 2.86 -2.37 20.33
C THR A 121 2.53 -3.52 21.27
N ASP A 122 3.19 -4.66 21.12
CA ASP A 122 3.03 -5.79 22.03
C ASP A 122 3.73 -5.53 23.39
N LYS A 123 3.53 -6.45 24.35
CA LYS A 123 4.14 -6.35 25.69
C LYS A 123 5.67 -6.39 25.68
N LYS A 124 6.29 -6.77 24.57
CA LYS A 124 7.74 -6.86 24.36
C LYS A 124 8.29 -5.66 23.55
N GLY A 125 7.46 -4.67 23.24
CA GLY A 125 7.84 -3.51 22.45
C GLY A 125 7.87 -3.76 20.93
N GLN A 126 7.36 -4.90 20.45
CA GLN A 126 7.33 -5.21 19.03
C GLN A 126 6.08 -4.63 18.37
N THR A 127 6.28 -3.98 17.23
CA THR A 127 5.20 -3.51 16.38
C THR A 127 4.47 -4.68 15.73
N LYS A 128 3.15 -4.74 15.90
CA LYS A 128 2.23 -5.68 15.26
C LYS A 128 1.11 -4.90 14.59
N TYR A 129 0.68 -5.37 13.42
CA TYR A 129 -0.48 -4.82 12.74
C TYR A 129 -1.68 -5.75 12.93
N VAL A 130 -2.81 -5.19 13.33
CA VAL A 130 -4.07 -5.92 13.47
C VAL A 130 -5.14 -5.32 12.58
N VAL A 131 -6.01 -6.17 12.03
CA VAL A 131 -7.18 -5.73 11.27
C VAL A 131 -8.18 -5.12 12.25
N VAL A 132 -8.60 -3.88 12.01
CA VAL A 132 -9.55 -3.13 12.84
C VAL A 132 -10.87 -2.81 12.12
N GLY A 133 -10.95 -3.15 10.84
CA GLY A 133 -12.15 -2.95 10.03
C GLY A 133 -11.88 -3.31 8.58
N SER A 134 -12.81 -3.00 7.71
CA SER A 134 -12.64 -3.09 6.26
C SER A 134 -13.29 -1.89 5.58
N GLN A 135 -12.86 -1.63 4.35
CA GLN A 135 -13.45 -0.63 3.48
C GLN A 135 -13.64 -1.20 2.08
N THR A 136 -14.84 -1.05 1.53
CA THR A 136 -15.11 -1.49 0.16
C THR A 136 -14.43 -0.55 -0.84
N ILE A 137 -13.53 -1.11 -1.63
CA ILE A 137 -12.94 -0.45 -2.82
C ILE A 137 -13.57 -1.02 -4.08
N LYS A 138 -13.58 -0.22 -5.15
CA LYS A 138 -14.06 -0.61 -6.48
C LYS A 138 -13.04 -0.25 -7.54
N GLY A 139 -12.72 -1.19 -8.42
CA GLY A 139 -11.90 -0.94 -9.60
C GLY A 139 -11.59 -2.22 -10.37
N ASN A 140 -10.74 -2.14 -11.39
CA ASN A 140 -10.36 -3.31 -12.16
C ASN A 140 -9.49 -4.28 -11.34
N LYS A 141 -9.30 -5.51 -11.84
CA LYS A 141 -8.51 -6.55 -11.17
C LYS A 141 -7.10 -6.10 -10.81
N ALA A 142 -6.43 -5.36 -11.70
CA ALA A 142 -5.09 -4.82 -11.45
C ALA A 142 -5.07 -3.92 -10.20
N TYR A 143 -6.00 -2.97 -10.12
CA TYR A 143 -6.12 -2.08 -8.97
C TYR A 143 -6.40 -2.85 -7.69
N ILE A 144 -7.41 -3.73 -7.72
CA ILE A 144 -7.81 -4.50 -6.54
C ILE A 144 -6.66 -5.37 -6.03
N THR A 145 -5.95 -6.07 -6.91
CA THR A 145 -4.83 -6.94 -6.53
C THR A 145 -3.68 -6.12 -5.96
N TRP A 146 -3.32 -5.01 -6.61
CA TRP A 146 -2.29 -4.11 -6.13
C TRP A 146 -2.63 -3.52 -4.75
N ALA A 147 -3.85 -3.01 -4.58
CA ALA A 147 -4.31 -2.43 -3.32
C ALA A 147 -4.22 -3.40 -2.15
N LYS A 148 -4.54 -4.70 -2.35
CA LYS A 148 -4.39 -5.74 -1.31
C LYS A 148 -2.97 -5.83 -0.77
N TYR A 149 -1.99 -5.81 -1.66
CA TYR A 149 -0.58 -5.91 -1.30
C TYR A 149 -0.06 -4.60 -0.71
N GLN A 150 -0.37 -3.47 -1.36
CA GLN A 150 0.05 -2.14 -0.96
C GLN A 150 -0.46 -1.75 0.44
N ASN A 151 -1.71 -2.09 0.76
CA ASN A 151 -2.35 -1.72 2.01
C ASN A 151 -1.97 -2.65 3.18
N ASN A 152 -1.36 -3.80 2.91
CA ASN A 152 -0.97 -4.73 3.97
C ASN A 152 0.44 -4.36 4.50
N PRO A 153 0.56 -3.93 5.77
CA PRO A 153 1.82 -3.45 6.34
C PRO A 153 2.88 -4.56 6.54
N TYR A 154 2.50 -5.83 6.43
CA TYR A 154 3.45 -6.94 6.39
C TYR A 154 4.18 -7.05 5.04
N PHE A 155 3.59 -6.51 3.97
CA PHE A 155 4.21 -6.46 2.65
C PHE A 155 4.77 -5.08 2.34
N CYS A 156 4.03 -4.03 2.67
CA CYS A 156 4.32 -2.64 2.33
C CYS A 156 4.25 -1.77 3.58
N LYS A 157 5.42 -1.41 4.12
CA LYS A 157 5.50 -0.61 5.35
C LYS A 157 5.38 0.88 5.02
N PRO A 158 4.37 1.59 5.56
CA PRO A 158 4.28 3.03 5.42
C PRO A 158 5.29 3.72 6.34
N GLN A 159 5.85 4.81 5.85
CA GLN A 159 6.72 5.72 6.57
C GLN A 159 6.32 7.15 6.20
N LYS A 160 5.86 7.93 7.19
CA LYS A 160 5.65 9.36 6.99
C LYS A 160 7.02 10.04 6.85
N ILE A 161 7.20 10.78 5.76
CA ILE A 161 8.44 11.51 5.47
C ILE A 161 8.29 12.97 5.90
N LYS A 162 7.13 13.56 5.62
CA LYS A 162 6.80 14.95 5.97
C LYS A 162 5.33 15.04 6.37
#